data_AF-A0A0S7WDY4-F1
#
_entry.id   AF-A0A0S7WDY4-F1
#
_cell.length_a   1.000
_cell.length_b   1.000
_cell.length_c   1.000
_cell.angle_alpha   90.00
_cell.angle_beta   90.00
_cell.angle_gamma   90.00
#
_symmetry.space_group_name_H-M   'P 1'
#
loop_
_entity.id
_entity.type
_entity.pdbx_description
1 polymer ?
#
loop_
_entity_poly.entity_id
_entity_poly.type
_entity_poly.pdbx_seq_one_letter_code
_entity_poly.pdbx_strand_id
1 'polypeptide(L)'
;MRLSIFAVSLVLTASLLHGEYGHLNGMIDIPTAIPSEESFISIIPTGSFALGDDPHSTTVDLTAGLSIARRAEICLSAFTLKDYSLHVNFSVLEERGTMPALAIGVDNITYHEWVSSAGSGDTVGLVDDLGYGDHRPKEFFSAFIVATKTIGNLGLPLTATVGIGRGRFVGRGPLSKYTNSDAFSDEKHTEAIGMFGGLAVKFTPQLSGMVEYDGRDGNLGLRYELKNLSFDLAFTHLEQLRSEGNIVPRFAFGLGLKIPVLSPPKEGFIAGRVYDAYSNIPLNASLLVSDVRQNPAAIQGDYQVRVPAGARKLEFTAQGYYGKRFKVHVRPDSEVRLDVPMVNVAMKDSLDSHMSLALTLVQSGNIRLARDEFAKALAIYPDHPEAKRNHIELDEKIAELIANHRRRAIDYSNEGWIEQAIQEWGEVLKLDPSSGEATYAVDELQKKLKEAQKAQATATTKPAPTEKPSSKPKPAESPKLSAEEIEAMYNKAIMHYYNEQYEQALDILQKILKADPGNTKAKKYLDRTKRILGS
;
A
#
# COMPACT_ATOMS: atom_id res chain seq x y z
N MET A 1 9.28 -49.17 14.95
CA MET A 1 9.47 -49.50 16.38
C MET A 1 9.11 -48.34 17.33
N ARG A 2 9.80 -47.19 17.33
CA ARG A 2 9.48 -46.10 18.30
C ARG A 2 8.05 -45.53 18.16
N LEU A 3 7.55 -45.35 16.93
CA LEU A 3 6.16 -44.91 16.69
C LEU A 3 5.13 -45.93 17.23
N SER A 4 5.43 -47.22 17.10
CA SER A 4 4.55 -48.33 17.50
C SER A 4 4.37 -48.40 19.01
N ILE A 5 5.45 -48.18 19.77
CA ILE A 5 5.40 -48.16 21.25
C ILE A 5 4.63 -46.91 21.73
N PHE A 6 4.79 -45.76 21.07
CA PHE A 6 4.02 -44.55 21.42
C PHE A 6 2.53 -44.71 21.13
N ALA A 7 2.15 -45.31 20.00
CA ALA A 7 0.75 -45.61 19.68
C ALA A 7 0.12 -46.60 20.67
N VAL A 8 0.83 -47.68 21.03
CA VAL A 8 0.37 -48.66 22.03
C VAL A 8 0.30 -48.02 23.43
N SER A 9 1.23 -47.12 23.77
CA SER A 9 1.20 -46.34 25.01
C SER A 9 0.03 -45.34 25.04
N LEU A 10 -0.36 -44.77 23.90
CA LEU A 10 -1.52 -43.88 23.79
C LEU A 10 -2.83 -44.68 23.99
N VAL A 11 -2.92 -45.88 23.43
CA VAL A 11 -4.07 -46.79 23.64
C VAL A 11 -4.16 -47.28 25.09
N LEU A 12 -3.02 -47.58 25.74
CA LEU A 12 -2.95 -47.97 27.16
C LEU A 12 -3.05 -46.82 28.17
N THR A 13 -2.97 -45.57 27.72
CA THR A 13 -3.33 -44.40 28.55
C THR A 13 -4.75 -43.92 28.28
N ALA A 14 -5.29 -44.15 27.07
CA ALA A 14 -6.71 -43.98 26.76
C ALA A 14 -7.63 -44.91 27.58
N SER A 15 -7.15 -46.03 28.11
CA SER A 15 -7.89 -46.86 29.07
C SER A 15 -7.98 -46.28 30.49
N LEU A 16 -7.56 -45.03 30.70
CA LEU A 16 -7.81 -44.21 31.89
C LEU A 16 -8.56 -42.91 31.55
N LEU A 17 -9.05 -42.79 30.31
CA LEU A 17 -9.80 -41.65 29.79
C LEU A 17 -11.26 -42.12 29.57
N HIS A 18 -12.26 -41.38 30.09
CA HIS A 18 -13.66 -41.81 30.18
C HIS A 18 -14.59 -40.63 29.80
N GLY A 19 -15.56 -40.68 28.84
CA GLY A 19 -16.05 -39.80 27.68
C GLY A 19 -16.96 -38.51 27.73
N GLU A 20 -16.66 -37.43 26.97
CA GLU A 20 -17.53 -36.27 26.53
C GLU A 20 -16.75 -35.14 25.75
N TYR A 21 -16.66 -35.15 24.39
CA TYR A 21 -16.33 -34.01 23.47
C TYR A 21 -16.52 -34.46 22.00
N GLY A 22 -17.55 -33.96 21.28
CA GLY A 22 -17.98 -34.56 19.99
C GLY A 22 -17.29 -34.08 18.70
N HIS A 23 -16.72 -32.88 18.66
CA HIS A 23 -16.47 -32.14 17.39
C HIS A 23 -15.03 -31.58 17.27
N LEU A 24 -14.54 -31.36 16.05
CA LEU A 24 -13.20 -30.81 15.79
C LEU A 24 -13.13 -29.29 16.02
N ASN A 25 -14.16 -28.57 15.61
CA ASN A 25 -14.29 -27.11 15.76
C ASN A 25 -15.48 -26.72 16.65
N GLY A 26 -16.09 -27.67 17.37
CA GLY A 26 -17.10 -27.40 18.39
C GLY A 26 -16.54 -26.69 19.62
N MET A 27 -17.41 -26.26 20.53
CA MET A 27 -16.98 -25.76 21.84
C MET A 27 -16.79 -26.93 22.81
N ILE A 28 -17.83 -27.31 23.56
CA ILE A 28 -17.86 -28.53 24.38
C ILE A 28 -18.58 -29.62 23.60
N ASP A 29 -19.89 -29.47 23.40
CA ASP A 29 -20.74 -30.42 22.68
C ASP A 29 -21.76 -29.77 21.73
N ILE A 30 -21.52 -28.49 21.34
CA ILE A 30 -22.20 -27.89 20.18
C ILE A 30 -21.27 -27.67 18.97
N PRO A 31 -21.80 -27.83 17.73
CA PRO A 31 -21.10 -27.42 16.53
C PRO A 31 -20.91 -25.90 16.50
N THR A 32 -19.90 -25.44 15.75
CA THR A 32 -19.75 -24.02 15.41
C THR A 32 -19.71 -23.81 13.90
N ALA A 33 -19.86 -22.55 13.48
CA ALA A 33 -19.74 -22.15 12.08
C ALA A 33 -18.32 -21.73 11.67
N ILE A 34 -17.35 -21.65 12.59
CA ILE A 34 -15.96 -21.30 12.25
C ILE A 34 -15.26 -22.55 11.72
N PRO A 35 -14.89 -22.60 10.43
CA PRO A 35 -14.21 -23.76 9.90
C PRO A 35 -12.70 -23.63 10.10
N SER A 36 -11.98 -24.75 10.13
CA SER A 36 -10.52 -24.74 10.21
C SER A 36 -9.88 -24.10 8.97
N GLU A 37 -8.74 -23.44 9.10
CA GLU A 37 -8.02 -22.93 7.92
C GLU A 37 -7.31 -24.04 7.12
N GLU A 38 -6.83 -25.07 7.81
CA GLU A 38 -6.06 -26.18 7.25
C GLU A 38 -6.90 -27.46 7.19
N SER A 39 -6.60 -28.33 6.22
CA SER A 39 -7.14 -29.70 6.23
C SER A 39 -6.32 -30.59 7.16
N PHE A 40 -6.98 -31.30 8.07
CA PHE A 40 -6.33 -32.24 8.99
C PHE A 40 -7.25 -33.42 9.30
N ILE A 41 -6.63 -34.55 9.66
CA ILE A 41 -7.31 -35.65 10.35
C ILE A 41 -7.12 -35.43 11.85
N SER A 42 -8.14 -35.72 12.65
CA SER A 42 -8.06 -35.68 14.11
C SER A 42 -8.51 -37.00 14.72
N ILE A 43 -7.94 -37.33 15.89
CA ILE A 43 -8.36 -38.43 16.74
C ILE A 43 -8.55 -37.86 18.14
N ILE A 44 -9.72 -38.07 18.74
CA ILE A 44 -10.15 -37.47 20.01
C ILE A 44 -10.79 -38.55 20.91
N PRO A 45 -10.03 -39.21 21.80
CA PRO A 45 -10.58 -39.85 23.00
C PRO A 45 -11.02 -38.81 24.05
N THR A 46 -12.11 -39.08 24.79
CA THR A 46 -12.79 -38.06 25.65
C THR A 46 -13.13 -38.52 27.09
N GLY A 47 -13.84 -37.67 27.87
CA GLY A 47 -13.60 -37.47 29.32
C GLY A 47 -14.69 -37.23 30.43
N SER A 48 -15.98 -37.61 30.35
CA SER A 48 -16.89 -37.68 31.53
C SER A 48 -16.76 -38.85 32.54
N PHE A 49 -16.84 -38.51 33.83
CA PHE A 49 -17.37 -39.37 34.90
C PHE A 49 -18.47 -38.65 35.70
N ALA A 50 -19.41 -39.40 36.26
CA ALA A 50 -20.55 -38.89 37.03
C ALA A 50 -20.14 -38.43 38.45
N LEU A 51 -20.70 -37.32 38.94
CA LEU A 51 -20.43 -36.78 40.28
C LEU A 51 -21.46 -37.27 41.34
N GLY A 52 -22.05 -38.45 41.12
CA GLY A 52 -23.14 -39.04 41.91
C GLY A 52 -23.55 -40.42 41.38
N ASP A 53 -24.65 -40.97 41.90
CA ASP A 53 -25.12 -42.32 41.57
C ASP A 53 -25.78 -42.37 40.17
N ASP A 54 -25.02 -42.79 39.17
CA ASP A 54 -25.45 -43.00 37.78
C ASP A 54 -25.15 -44.45 37.34
N PRO A 55 -26.08 -45.18 36.68
CA PRO A 55 -25.83 -46.53 36.15
C PRO A 55 -24.64 -46.61 35.18
N HIS A 56 -24.36 -45.51 34.49
CA HIS A 56 -23.23 -45.25 33.60
C HIS A 56 -22.28 -44.23 34.23
N SER A 57 -21.78 -44.54 35.45
CA SER A 57 -20.90 -43.68 36.24
C SER A 57 -19.61 -43.27 35.53
N THR A 58 -19.19 -44.01 34.50
CA THR A 58 -18.20 -43.61 33.50
C THR A 58 -18.67 -44.00 32.10
N THR A 59 -18.31 -43.20 31.09
CA THR A 59 -18.48 -43.51 29.65
C THR A 59 -17.10 -43.54 28.98
N VAL A 60 -16.93 -43.88 27.69
CA VAL A 60 -15.64 -43.70 26.98
C VAL A 60 -15.93 -43.55 25.48
N ASP A 61 -15.67 -42.39 24.91
CA ASP A 61 -15.94 -42.14 23.49
C ASP A 61 -14.64 -41.94 22.69
N LEU A 62 -14.65 -42.39 21.44
CA LEU A 62 -13.57 -42.17 20.48
C LEU A 62 -14.11 -41.55 19.20
N THR A 63 -13.68 -40.32 18.92
CA THR A 63 -14.02 -39.59 17.69
C THR A 63 -12.83 -39.56 16.73
N ALA A 64 -13.05 -39.97 15.49
CA ALA A 64 -12.11 -39.78 14.38
C ALA A 64 -12.73 -38.82 13.35
N GLY A 65 -12.06 -37.70 13.06
CA GLY A 65 -12.61 -36.67 12.20
C GLY A 65 -11.68 -36.19 11.10
N LEU A 66 -12.28 -35.61 10.06
CA LEU A 66 -11.64 -34.99 8.91
C LEU A 66 -12.14 -33.54 8.79
N SER A 67 -11.22 -32.59 8.94
CA SER A 67 -11.43 -31.19 8.55
C SER A 67 -11.00 -30.99 7.10
N ILE A 68 -11.89 -30.46 6.26
CA ILE A 68 -11.66 -30.16 4.84
C ILE A 68 -11.44 -28.65 4.68
N ALA A 69 -10.48 -28.11 5.44
CA ALA A 69 -10.20 -26.68 5.54
C ALA A 69 -11.50 -25.87 5.74
N ARG A 70 -11.62 -24.71 5.08
CA ARG A 70 -12.73 -23.78 5.26
C ARG A 70 -14.09 -24.22 4.67
N ARG A 71 -14.34 -25.52 4.52
CA ARG A 71 -15.53 -26.05 3.81
C ARG A 71 -16.39 -26.98 4.66
N ALA A 72 -15.80 -27.97 5.30
CA ALA A 72 -16.55 -29.05 5.92
C ALA A 72 -15.78 -29.72 7.04
N GLU A 73 -16.53 -30.28 7.98
CA GLU A 73 -16.08 -31.16 9.03
C GLU A 73 -16.92 -32.45 8.97
N ILE A 74 -16.26 -33.60 9.10
CA ILE A 74 -16.89 -34.92 9.13
C ILE A 74 -16.26 -35.67 10.31
N CYS A 75 -17.07 -36.15 11.25
CA CYS A 75 -16.60 -36.93 12.41
C CYS A 75 -17.35 -38.25 12.51
N LEU A 76 -16.62 -39.35 12.70
CA LEU A 76 -17.17 -40.64 13.09
C LEU A 76 -16.85 -40.85 14.58
N SER A 77 -17.88 -40.90 15.40
CA SER A 77 -17.80 -41.13 16.84
C SER A 77 -18.22 -42.57 17.15
N ALA A 78 -17.49 -43.21 18.06
CA ALA A 78 -17.82 -44.52 18.62
C ALA A 78 -18.03 -44.38 20.13
N PHE A 79 -19.23 -44.70 20.58
CA PHE A 79 -19.63 -44.68 22.01
C PHE A 79 -19.45 -46.07 22.64
N THR A 80 -19.61 -47.13 21.85
CA THR A 80 -19.26 -48.50 22.22
C THR A 80 -18.66 -49.22 21.01
N LEU A 81 -18.31 -50.51 21.17
CA LEU A 81 -17.90 -51.39 20.06
C LEU A 81 -19.02 -51.67 19.03
N LYS A 82 -20.25 -51.21 19.28
CA LYS A 82 -21.43 -51.44 18.43
C LYS A 82 -22.27 -50.18 18.19
N ASP A 83 -21.90 -49.05 18.75
CA ASP A 83 -22.69 -47.81 18.73
C ASP A 83 -21.87 -46.69 18.09
N TYR A 84 -22.25 -46.33 16.87
CA TYR A 84 -21.54 -45.36 16.03
C TYR A 84 -22.46 -44.23 15.58
N SER A 85 -21.90 -43.02 15.50
CA SER A 85 -22.57 -41.81 15.02
C SER A 85 -21.67 -41.09 14.02
N LEU A 86 -22.26 -40.61 12.92
CA LEU A 86 -21.58 -39.73 11.98
C LEU A 86 -22.13 -38.30 12.12
N HIS A 87 -21.23 -37.36 12.35
CA HIS A 87 -21.45 -35.92 12.31
C HIS A 87 -20.99 -35.36 10.96
N VAL A 88 -21.76 -34.46 10.37
CA VAL A 88 -21.36 -33.70 9.18
C VAL A 88 -21.77 -32.24 9.32
N ASN A 89 -20.81 -31.32 9.15
CA ASN A 89 -21.02 -29.87 9.21
C ASN A 89 -20.40 -29.20 7.98
N PHE A 90 -21.15 -28.32 7.32
CA PHE A 90 -20.76 -27.61 6.10
C PHE A 90 -20.81 -26.09 6.30
N SER A 91 -19.68 -25.42 6.07
CA SER A 91 -19.61 -23.96 6.06
C SER A 91 -20.30 -23.40 4.81
N VAL A 92 -21.32 -22.57 5.04
CA VAL A 92 -22.10 -21.88 3.99
C VAL A 92 -21.58 -20.46 3.77
N LEU A 93 -21.14 -19.80 4.85
CA LEU A 93 -20.61 -18.43 4.81
C LEU A 93 -19.40 -18.31 5.74
N GLU A 94 -18.30 -17.77 5.23
CA GLU A 94 -17.14 -17.35 6.04
C GLU A 94 -17.45 -16.06 6.82
N GLU A 95 -16.93 -15.95 8.04
CA GLU A 95 -17.00 -14.71 8.84
C GLU A 95 -16.34 -13.53 8.10
N ARG A 96 -17.07 -12.40 7.93
CA ARG A 96 -16.55 -11.20 7.25
C ARG A 96 -17.10 -9.90 7.83
N GLY A 97 -16.22 -9.05 8.37
CA GLY A 97 -16.60 -7.74 8.90
C GLY A 97 -17.61 -7.87 10.04
N THR A 98 -18.83 -7.36 9.84
CA THR A 98 -19.96 -7.53 10.78
C THR A 98 -20.72 -8.85 10.61
N MET A 99 -20.61 -9.53 9.46
CA MET A 99 -21.32 -10.79 9.23
C MET A 99 -20.69 -11.93 10.07
N PRO A 100 -21.50 -12.80 10.70
CA PRO A 100 -21.03 -14.04 11.30
C PRO A 100 -20.67 -15.06 10.21
N ALA A 101 -19.93 -16.10 10.58
CA ALA A 101 -19.91 -17.34 9.81
C ALA A 101 -21.26 -18.05 9.94
N LEU A 102 -21.66 -18.79 8.90
CA LEU A 102 -22.87 -19.62 8.89
C LEU A 102 -22.49 -21.04 8.45
N ALA A 103 -23.02 -22.04 9.13
CA ALA A 103 -22.90 -23.43 8.74
C ALA A 103 -24.23 -24.18 8.93
N ILE A 104 -24.37 -25.26 8.16
CA ILE A 104 -25.48 -26.22 8.28
C ILE A 104 -24.91 -27.61 8.46
N GLY A 105 -25.59 -28.46 9.21
CA GLY A 105 -25.12 -29.81 9.42
C GLY A 105 -26.18 -30.76 9.94
N VAL A 106 -25.74 -31.99 10.15
CA VAL A 106 -26.53 -33.05 10.77
C VAL A 106 -25.61 -33.79 11.72
N ASP A 107 -26.02 -33.83 12.98
CA ASP A 107 -25.41 -34.68 14.00
C ASP A 107 -26.18 -36.00 14.15
N ASN A 108 -25.58 -37.01 14.77
CA ASN A 108 -26.24 -38.29 15.01
C ASN A 108 -26.82 -38.95 13.75
N ILE A 109 -26.08 -38.95 12.64
CA ILE A 109 -26.38 -39.84 11.52
C ILE A 109 -26.01 -41.27 11.95
N THR A 110 -27.00 -42.03 12.41
CA THR A 110 -26.86 -43.39 12.96
C THR A 110 -28.06 -44.27 12.54
N TYR A 111 -28.09 -45.51 13.02
CA TYR A 111 -29.10 -46.54 12.72
C TYR A 111 -30.06 -46.84 13.90
N HIS A 112 -29.88 -46.19 15.05
CA HIS A 112 -30.79 -46.25 16.20
C HIS A 112 -31.47 -44.90 16.44
N GLU A 113 -32.72 -44.90 16.93
CA GLU A 113 -33.49 -43.66 17.13
C GLU A 113 -32.87 -42.74 18.20
N TRP A 114 -32.20 -43.34 19.19
CA TRP A 114 -31.51 -42.70 20.30
C TRP A 114 -30.08 -43.22 20.46
N VAL A 115 -29.14 -42.33 20.74
CA VAL A 115 -27.70 -42.67 20.89
C VAL A 115 -27.01 -41.67 21.80
N SER A 116 -26.18 -42.18 22.70
CA SER A 116 -25.43 -41.43 23.71
C SER A 116 -24.08 -42.11 24.00
N SER A 117 -23.25 -41.49 24.83
CA SER A 117 -22.03 -42.10 25.38
C SER A 117 -22.27 -43.34 26.26
N ALA A 118 -23.54 -43.64 26.61
CA ALA A 118 -23.94 -44.89 27.27
C ALA A 118 -24.25 -46.04 26.29
N GLY A 119 -24.35 -45.75 24.98
CA GLY A 119 -24.77 -46.67 23.92
C GLY A 119 -26.05 -46.21 23.21
N SER A 120 -26.75 -47.13 22.54
CA SER A 120 -27.96 -46.83 21.76
C SER A 120 -29.15 -47.76 22.04
N GLY A 121 -30.35 -47.27 21.71
CA GLY A 121 -31.61 -48.01 21.82
C GLY A 121 -32.52 -47.60 22.99
N ASP A 122 -33.74 -48.13 22.98
CA ASP A 122 -34.91 -47.68 23.75
C ASP A 122 -34.72 -47.67 25.28
N THR A 123 -33.82 -48.50 25.79
CA THR A 123 -33.52 -48.64 27.23
C THR A 123 -32.09 -48.24 27.58
N VAL A 124 -31.40 -47.53 26.70
CA VAL A 124 -29.98 -47.16 26.83
C VAL A 124 -29.84 -45.64 26.69
N GLY A 125 -29.25 -45.02 27.71
CA GLY A 125 -29.10 -43.57 27.81
C GLY A 125 -28.64 -43.20 29.21
N LEU A 126 -28.23 -41.94 29.36
CA LEU A 126 -28.02 -41.35 30.68
C LEU A 126 -29.37 -41.13 31.41
N VAL A 127 -29.33 -40.85 32.71
CA VAL A 127 -30.54 -40.85 33.57
C VAL A 127 -31.53 -39.75 33.19
N ASP A 128 -31.03 -38.61 32.71
CA ASP A 128 -31.78 -37.49 32.10
C ASP A 128 -32.49 -37.88 30.80
N ASP A 129 -31.75 -38.45 29.86
CA ASP A 129 -32.23 -38.92 28.55
C ASP A 129 -33.43 -39.86 28.68
N LEU A 130 -33.34 -40.80 29.62
CA LEU A 130 -34.42 -41.74 29.95
C LEU A 130 -35.60 -41.06 30.65
N GLY A 131 -35.36 -39.95 31.35
CA GLY A 131 -36.37 -39.14 32.04
C GLY A 131 -37.40 -38.47 31.10
N TYR A 132 -37.15 -38.45 29.79
CA TYR A 132 -38.10 -37.89 28.80
C TYR A 132 -39.25 -38.85 28.40
N GLY A 133 -39.11 -40.15 28.66
CA GLY A 133 -40.13 -41.17 28.35
C GLY A 133 -40.57 -41.20 26.87
N ASP A 134 -41.82 -41.59 26.63
CA ASP A 134 -42.44 -41.78 25.29
C ASP A 134 -42.34 -40.57 24.34
N HIS A 135 -42.00 -39.38 24.86
CA HIS A 135 -41.86 -38.17 24.07
C HIS A 135 -40.41 -37.82 23.71
N ARG A 136 -39.39 -38.60 24.12
CA ARG A 136 -37.97 -38.31 23.84
C ARG A 136 -37.76 -37.89 22.38
N PRO A 137 -37.16 -36.72 22.10
CA PRO A 137 -36.88 -36.28 20.74
C PRO A 137 -36.11 -37.36 19.96
N LYS A 138 -36.45 -37.58 18.69
CA LYS A 138 -35.71 -38.55 17.87
C LYS A 138 -34.31 -37.99 17.66
N GLU A 139 -33.26 -38.68 18.07
CA GLU A 139 -31.88 -38.14 18.00
C GLU A 139 -31.18 -38.46 16.70
N PHE A 140 -31.57 -39.54 16.02
CA PHE A 140 -31.04 -39.82 14.69
C PHE A 140 -31.31 -38.65 13.73
N PHE A 141 -30.34 -38.32 12.89
CA PHE A 141 -30.44 -37.24 11.91
C PHE A 141 -30.84 -35.89 12.55
N SER A 142 -30.09 -35.47 13.57
CA SER A 142 -30.26 -34.19 14.26
C SER A 142 -29.72 -33.03 13.42
N ALA A 143 -30.55 -32.55 12.48
CA ALA A 143 -30.22 -31.43 11.61
C ALA A 143 -30.15 -30.09 12.37
N PHE A 144 -29.19 -29.25 12.02
CA PHE A 144 -28.96 -27.93 12.62
C PHE A 144 -28.54 -26.84 11.63
N ILE A 145 -28.79 -25.60 12.03
CA ILE A 145 -28.21 -24.38 11.43
C ILE A 145 -27.51 -23.62 12.55
N VAL A 146 -26.26 -23.21 12.34
CA VAL A 146 -25.44 -22.52 13.35
C VAL A 146 -24.76 -21.29 12.77
N ALA A 147 -24.71 -20.22 13.56
CA ALA A 147 -23.98 -19.01 13.27
C ALA A 147 -22.95 -18.74 14.39
N THR A 148 -21.72 -18.35 14.00
CA THR A 148 -20.64 -18.05 14.94
C THR A 148 -19.94 -16.76 14.57
N LYS A 149 -19.56 -15.96 15.58
CA LYS A 149 -18.93 -14.65 15.43
C LYS A 149 -17.75 -14.47 16.37
N THR A 150 -16.65 -13.93 15.86
CA THR A 150 -15.51 -13.50 16.67
C THR A 150 -15.61 -11.99 16.95
N ILE A 151 -15.52 -11.61 18.23
CA ILE A 151 -15.68 -10.25 18.74
C ILE A 151 -14.38 -9.85 19.45
N GLY A 152 -13.61 -8.95 18.83
CA GLY A 152 -12.26 -8.58 19.29
C GLY A 152 -12.13 -7.32 20.14
N ASN A 153 -13.20 -6.53 20.30
CA ASN A 153 -13.12 -5.15 20.81
C ASN A 153 -13.12 -5.03 22.36
N LEU A 154 -13.07 -6.15 23.09
CA LEU A 154 -13.23 -6.20 24.56
C LEU A 154 -11.93 -6.53 25.32
N GLY A 155 -10.77 -6.42 24.66
CA GLY A 155 -9.45 -6.70 25.26
C GLY A 155 -9.08 -8.19 25.33
N LEU A 156 -10.07 -9.09 25.33
CA LEU A 156 -9.91 -10.53 25.10
C LEU A 156 -10.75 -10.95 23.88
N PRO A 157 -10.26 -11.85 22.99
CA PRO A 157 -11.07 -12.40 21.92
C PRO A 157 -12.22 -13.24 22.49
N LEU A 158 -13.46 -12.84 22.18
CA LEU A 158 -14.68 -13.55 22.49
C LEU A 158 -15.25 -14.18 21.21
N THR A 159 -15.52 -15.48 21.23
CA THR A 159 -16.29 -16.16 20.18
C THR A 159 -17.69 -16.44 20.71
N ALA A 160 -18.72 -16.05 19.96
CA ALA A 160 -20.12 -16.32 20.30
C ALA A 160 -20.77 -17.19 19.23
N THR A 161 -21.46 -18.24 19.64
CA THR A 161 -22.18 -19.18 18.76
C THR A 161 -23.65 -19.24 19.16
N VAL A 162 -24.54 -19.27 18.17
CA VAL A 162 -25.98 -19.51 18.34
C VAL A 162 -26.48 -20.39 17.20
N GLY A 163 -27.35 -21.34 17.50
CA GLY A 163 -27.92 -22.24 16.52
C GLY A 163 -29.33 -22.71 16.89
N ILE A 164 -29.96 -23.36 15.91
CA ILE A 164 -31.23 -24.05 16.07
C ILE A 164 -31.12 -25.44 15.43
N GLY A 165 -31.80 -26.44 16.00
CA GLY A 165 -31.79 -27.79 15.47
C GLY A 165 -32.89 -28.69 16.02
N ARG A 166 -33.09 -29.85 15.39
CA ARG A 166 -33.99 -30.91 15.87
C ARG A 166 -33.22 -32.03 16.58
N GLY A 167 -33.94 -32.88 17.31
CA GLY A 167 -33.39 -34.10 17.90
C GLY A 167 -32.52 -33.82 19.13
N ARG A 168 -31.19 -34.02 19.03
CA ARG A 168 -30.27 -33.85 20.17
C ARG A 168 -30.30 -32.42 20.76
N PHE A 169 -30.60 -31.42 19.94
CA PHE A 169 -30.68 -30.01 20.35
C PHE A 169 -31.98 -29.64 21.07
N VAL A 170 -32.83 -30.63 21.41
CA VAL A 170 -34.07 -30.44 22.15
C VAL A 170 -33.96 -31.13 23.50
N GLY A 171 -34.10 -30.35 24.58
CA GLY A 171 -34.22 -30.82 25.95
C GLY A 171 -35.56 -30.46 26.58
N ARG A 172 -35.88 -31.14 27.68
CA ARG A 172 -37.11 -30.92 28.47
C ARG A 172 -36.87 -31.00 29.97
N GLY A 173 -35.63 -30.79 30.40
CA GLY A 173 -35.26 -30.62 31.80
C GLY A 173 -35.77 -29.31 32.41
N PRO A 174 -35.33 -28.96 33.62
CA PRO A 174 -35.88 -27.84 34.40
C PRO A 174 -35.86 -26.49 33.67
N LEU A 175 -34.81 -26.23 32.86
CA LEU A 175 -34.65 -24.99 32.08
C LEU A 175 -34.83 -25.24 30.58
N SER A 176 -34.26 -26.31 30.04
CA SER A 176 -34.32 -26.64 28.60
C SER A 176 -35.71 -26.83 28.01
N LYS A 177 -36.74 -27.10 28.82
CA LYS A 177 -38.14 -27.11 28.36
C LYS A 177 -38.64 -25.76 27.80
N TYR A 178 -37.95 -24.64 28.07
CA TYR A 178 -38.35 -23.29 27.63
C TYR A 178 -37.61 -22.78 26.39
N THR A 179 -36.63 -23.52 25.87
CA THR A 179 -35.71 -23.10 24.79
C THR A 179 -36.00 -23.77 23.45
N ASN A 180 -37.14 -24.47 23.35
CA ASN A 180 -37.55 -25.23 22.17
C ASN A 180 -39.02 -24.94 21.80
N SER A 181 -39.45 -25.38 20.62
CA SER A 181 -40.78 -25.08 20.05
C SER A 181 -41.96 -25.56 20.92
N ASP A 182 -41.79 -26.62 21.73
CA ASP A 182 -42.86 -27.09 22.63
C ASP A 182 -43.14 -26.10 23.76
N ALA A 183 -42.26 -25.12 24.03
CA ALA A 183 -42.54 -24.03 24.96
C ALA A 183 -43.75 -23.15 24.54
N PHE A 184 -44.20 -23.30 23.30
CA PHE A 184 -45.37 -22.62 22.72
C PHE A 184 -46.53 -23.60 22.40
N SER A 185 -46.51 -24.81 22.97
CA SER A 185 -47.54 -25.83 22.77
C SER A 185 -47.93 -26.50 24.09
N ASP A 186 -49.18 -26.98 24.15
CA ASP A 186 -49.65 -27.86 25.23
C ASP A 186 -49.21 -29.33 25.00
N GLU A 187 -48.73 -29.67 23.79
CA GLU A 187 -48.29 -31.01 23.40
C GLU A 187 -46.75 -31.10 23.22
N LYS A 188 -46.20 -32.30 23.46
CA LYS A 188 -44.77 -32.60 23.33
C LYS A 188 -44.47 -33.33 22.01
N HIS A 189 -43.68 -32.71 21.13
CA HIS A 189 -43.39 -33.25 19.80
C HIS A 189 -42.01 -33.93 19.73
N THR A 190 -41.92 -35.08 19.07
CA THR A 190 -40.62 -35.75 18.84
C THR A 190 -39.76 -35.05 17.77
N GLU A 191 -40.37 -34.16 17.00
CA GLU A 191 -39.81 -33.34 15.91
C GLU A 191 -39.71 -31.84 16.27
N ALA A 192 -39.68 -31.51 17.57
CA ALA A 192 -39.50 -30.14 18.04
C ALA A 192 -38.16 -29.54 17.57
N ILE A 193 -38.09 -28.20 17.55
CA ILE A 193 -36.88 -27.44 17.22
C ILE A 193 -36.40 -26.73 18.48
N GLY A 194 -35.16 -26.99 18.91
CA GLY A 194 -34.53 -26.36 20.06
C GLY A 194 -33.47 -25.35 19.65
N MET A 195 -33.19 -24.43 20.57
CA MET A 195 -32.10 -23.46 20.48
C MET A 195 -30.88 -23.96 21.24
N PHE A 196 -29.69 -23.72 20.70
CA PHE A 196 -28.41 -23.98 21.36
C PHE A 196 -27.43 -22.83 21.14
N GLY A 197 -26.38 -22.72 21.95
CA GLY A 197 -25.41 -21.64 21.82
C GLY A 197 -24.37 -21.61 22.94
N GLY A 198 -23.39 -20.72 22.81
CA GLY A 198 -22.33 -20.61 23.80
C GLY A 198 -21.34 -19.50 23.51
N LEU A 199 -20.44 -19.28 24.47
CA LEU A 199 -19.41 -18.25 24.47
C LEU A 199 -18.06 -18.89 24.81
N ALA A 200 -17.03 -18.60 24.00
CA ALA A 200 -15.65 -18.97 24.28
C ALA A 200 -14.76 -17.72 24.38
N VAL A 201 -14.02 -17.57 25.48
CA VAL A 201 -13.10 -16.46 25.73
C VAL A 201 -11.67 -16.98 25.69
N LYS A 202 -10.83 -16.41 24.81
CA LYS A 202 -9.39 -16.72 24.79
C LYS A 202 -8.65 -15.88 25.83
N PHE A 203 -8.23 -16.51 26.94
CA PHE A 203 -7.41 -15.89 27.97
C PHE A 203 -5.95 -15.74 27.52
N THR A 204 -5.45 -16.71 26.75
CA THR A 204 -4.16 -16.67 26.06
C THR A 204 -4.32 -17.24 24.65
N PRO A 205 -3.29 -17.20 23.76
CA PRO A 205 -3.36 -17.86 22.46
C PRO A 205 -3.62 -19.38 22.55
N GLN A 206 -3.27 -20.02 23.68
CA GLN A 206 -3.44 -21.44 23.94
C GLN A 206 -4.67 -21.75 24.82
N LEU A 207 -4.95 -20.93 25.84
CA LEU A 207 -5.97 -21.22 26.85
C LEU A 207 -7.28 -20.46 26.58
N SER A 208 -8.37 -21.20 26.47
CA SER A 208 -9.73 -20.69 26.30
C SER A 208 -10.64 -21.19 27.42
N GLY A 209 -11.54 -20.35 27.92
CA GLY A 209 -12.69 -20.75 28.74
C GLY A 209 -13.98 -20.73 27.93
N MET A 210 -14.89 -21.65 28.19
CA MET A 210 -16.10 -21.87 27.41
C MET A 210 -17.30 -22.02 28.34
N VAL A 211 -18.43 -21.40 27.99
CA VAL A 211 -19.73 -21.71 28.58
C VAL A 211 -20.71 -21.96 27.45
N GLU A 212 -21.57 -22.96 27.61
CA GLU A 212 -22.38 -23.50 26.54
C GLU A 212 -23.74 -23.94 27.08
N TYR A 213 -24.71 -23.95 26.17
CA TYR A 213 -25.99 -24.58 26.31
C TYR A 213 -26.29 -25.37 25.04
N ASP A 214 -26.34 -26.69 25.12
CA ASP A 214 -26.40 -27.59 23.95
C ASP A 214 -27.83 -27.85 23.41
N GLY A 215 -28.83 -27.25 24.05
CA GLY A 215 -30.25 -27.50 23.80
C GLY A 215 -30.88 -28.45 24.82
N ARG A 216 -30.07 -29.19 25.58
CA ARG A 216 -30.46 -29.99 26.75
C ARG A 216 -29.85 -29.43 28.01
N ASP A 217 -28.54 -29.23 28.03
CA ASP A 217 -27.81 -28.99 29.27
C ASP A 217 -26.88 -27.78 29.17
N GLY A 218 -26.62 -27.19 30.34
CA GLY A 218 -25.62 -26.14 30.49
C GLY A 218 -24.24 -26.75 30.79
N ASN A 219 -23.21 -26.31 30.07
CA ASN A 219 -21.86 -26.85 30.16
C ASN A 219 -20.84 -25.71 30.39
N LEU A 220 -19.78 -25.98 31.16
CA LEU A 220 -18.70 -25.04 31.49
C LEU A 220 -17.35 -25.73 31.32
N GLY A 221 -16.44 -25.17 30.51
CA GLY A 221 -15.19 -25.85 30.18
C GLY A 221 -13.98 -24.96 29.94
N LEU A 222 -12.83 -25.61 29.81
CA LEU A 222 -11.52 -25.07 29.50
C LEU A 222 -10.90 -25.88 28.36
N ARG A 223 -10.29 -25.20 27.38
CA ARG A 223 -9.51 -25.80 26.29
C ARG A 223 -8.11 -25.22 26.27
N TYR A 224 -7.09 -26.07 26.20
CA TYR A 224 -5.69 -25.71 26.04
C TYR A 224 -5.12 -26.28 24.74
N GLU A 225 -4.87 -25.40 23.76
CA GLU A 225 -4.38 -25.78 22.43
C GLU A 225 -2.87 -25.61 22.28
N LEU A 226 -2.20 -26.69 21.88
CA LEU A 226 -0.89 -26.71 21.24
C LEU A 226 -1.07 -26.94 19.73
N LYS A 227 0.00 -26.76 18.94
CA LYS A 227 -0.06 -26.83 17.46
C LYS A 227 -0.78 -28.08 16.90
N ASN A 228 -0.48 -29.25 17.47
CA ASN A 228 -1.02 -30.54 17.03
C ASN A 228 -1.79 -31.29 18.14
N LEU A 229 -2.03 -30.67 19.29
CA LEU A 229 -2.66 -31.30 20.46
C LEU A 229 -3.64 -30.33 21.13
N SER A 230 -4.84 -30.78 21.50
CA SER A 230 -5.70 -30.09 22.45
C SER A 230 -5.85 -30.89 23.74
N PHE A 231 -5.96 -30.19 24.85
CA PHE A 231 -6.40 -30.74 26.13
C PHE A 231 -7.65 -30.00 26.55
N ASP A 232 -8.64 -30.74 26.97
CA ASP A 232 -9.99 -30.25 27.19
C ASP A 232 -10.48 -30.74 28.55
N LEU A 233 -11.22 -29.90 29.29
CA LEU A 233 -11.83 -30.19 30.60
C LEU A 233 -13.18 -29.47 30.68
N ALA A 234 -14.24 -30.12 31.16
CA ALA A 234 -15.53 -29.46 31.40
C ALA A 234 -16.28 -30.02 32.61
N PHE A 235 -17.23 -29.24 33.11
CA PHE A 235 -18.35 -29.72 33.89
C PHE A 235 -19.59 -29.60 33.03
N THR A 236 -20.34 -30.68 32.92
CA THR A 236 -21.48 -30.80 32.01
C THR A 236 -22.73 -31.22 32.77
N HIS A 237 -23.88 -31.16 32.12
CA HIS A 237 -25.16 -31.49 32.74
C HIS A 237 -25.50 -30.52 33.92
N LEU A 238 -25.08 -29.25 33.84
CA LEU A 238 -25.17 -28.29 34.95
C LEU A 238 -26.56 -27.69 35.17
N GLU A 239 -27.49 -27.77 34.20
CA GLU A 239 -28.87 -27.26 34.45
C GLU A 239 -29.59 -28.05 35.55
N GLN A 240 -29.11 -29.28 35.78
CA GLN A 240 -29.63 -30.26 36.71
C GLN A 240 -29.34 -29.92 38.17
N LEU A 241 -28.39 -29.00 38.45
CA LEU A 241 -28.16 -28.43 39.79
C LEU A 241 -29.37 -27.70 40.39
N ARG A 242 -30.44 -27.49 39.60
CA ARG A 242 -31.72 -26.90 40.03
C ARG A 242 -32.90 -27.90 39.97
N SER A 243 -32.62 -29.19 39.74
CA SER A 243 -33.62 -30.25 39.72
C SER A 243 -33.88 -30.79 41.14
N GLU A 244 -35.10 -31.26 41.41
CA GLU A 244 -35.43 -32.03 42.62
C GLU A 244 -35.27 -33.56 42.41
N GLY A 245 -34.81 -33.99 41.22
CA GLY A 245 -34.62 -35.40 40.87
C GLY A 245 -33.17 -35.89 40.96
N ASN A 246 -32.99 -37.22 40.93
CA ASN A 246 -31.69 -37.88 40.83
C ASN A 246 -31.11 -37.71 39.41
N ILE A 247 -30.50 -36.57 39.12
CA ILE A 247 -29.74 -36.36 37.89
C ILE A 247 -28.36 -35.79 38.25
N VAL A 248 -27.34 -36.19 37.50
CA VAL A 248 -25.97 -36.24 37.99
C VAL A 248 -25.03 -35.45 37.08
N PRO A 249 -24.61 -34.23 37.49
CA PRO A 249 -23.58 -33.47 36.79
C PRO A 249 -22.32 -34.32 36.59
N ARG A 250 -21.65 -34.12 35.44
CA ARG A 250 -20.49 -34.92 35.05
C ARG A 250 -19.25 -34.03 34.92
N PHE A 251 -18.07 -34.61 35.17
CA PHE A 251 -16.79 -33.95 34.90
C PHE A 251 -16.15 -34.55 33.65
N ALA A 252 -16.19 -33.79 32.57
CA ALA A 252 -15.72 -34.09 31.22
C ALA A 252 -14.23 -33.70 30.98
N PHE A 253 -13.58 -34.32 29.97
CA PHE A 253 -12.22 -34.02 29.52
C PHE A 253 -11.94 -34.53 28.09
N GLY A 254 -10.81 -34.19 27.48
CA GLY A 254 -10.49 -34.65 26.13
C GLY A 254 -9.04 -34.46 25.72
N LEU A 255 -8.59 -35.26 24.76
CA LEU A 255 -7.26 -35.19 24.17
C LEU A 255 -7.35 -35.25 22.65
N GLY A 256 -7.33 -34.11 21.96
CA GLY A 256 -7.41 -34.07 20.49
C GLY A 256 -6.02 -34.10 19.84
N LEU A 257 -5.71 -35.10 19.03
CA LEU A 257 -4.50 -35.15 18.20
C LEU A 257 -4.81 -34.68 16.78
N LYS A 258 -4.22 -33.55 16.34
CA LYS A 258 -4.38 -33.01 14.98
C LYS A 258 -3.20 -33.44 14.08
N ILE A 259 -3.51 -34.12 12.96
CA ILE A 259 -2.58 -34.64 11.96
C ILE A 259 -2.80 -33.88 10.64
N PRO A 260 -1.94 -32.93 10.26
CA PRO A 260 -2.11 -32.14 9.02
C PRO A 260 -2.15 -33.02 7.78
N VAL A 261 -3.18 -32.84 6.93
CA VAL A 261 -3.27 -33.47 5.62
C VAL A 261 -2.42 -32.66 4.66
N LEU A 262 -1.19 -33.14 4.43
CA LEU A 262 -0.21 -32.54 3.51
C LEU A 262 -0.70 -32.56 2.06
N SER A 263 -1.54 -31.58 1.71
CA SER A 263 -1.79 -31.20 0.32
C SER A 263 -0.62 -30.33 -0.16
N PRO A 264 -0.03 -30.60 -1.35
CA PRO A 264 0.93 -29.65 -1.92
C PRO A 264 0.23 -28.29 -2.11
N PRO A 265 0.87 -27.18 -1.72
CA PRO A 265 0.23 -25.88 -1.83
C PRO A 265 -0.03 -25.58 -3.31
N LYS A 266 -1.26 -25.19 -3.65
CA LYS A 266 -1.60 -24.83 -5.03
C LYS A 266 -0.69 -23.70 -5.50
N GLU A 267 -0.21 -23.81 -6.73
CA GLU A 267 0.77 -22.89 -7.30
C GLU A 267 0.11 -21.86 -8.23
N GLY A 268 0.86 -20.81 -8.56
CA GLY A 268 0.55 -19.86 -9.62
C GLY A 268 1.84 -19.24 -10.15
N PHE A 269 1.72 -18.31 -11.08
CA PHE A 269 2.85 -17.70 -11.77
C PHE A 269 2.95 -16.20 -11.49
N ILE A 270 4.17 -15.69 -11.46
CA ILE A 270 4.46 -14.25 -11.54
C ILE A 270 5.35 -14.07 -12.77
N ALA A 271 4.94 -13.20 -13.68
CA ALA A 271 5.66 -12.95 -14.92
C ALA A 271 5.79 -11.46 -15.23
N GLY A 272 6.81 -11.08 -15.99
CA GLY A 272 7.02 -9.69 -16.37
C GLY A 272 8.41 -9.47 -16.95
N ARG A 273 8.80 -8.20 -17.02
CA ARG A 273 10.14 -7.79 -17.46
C ARG A 273 10.84 -6.89 -16.45
N VAL A 274 12.15 -7.04 -16.30
CA VAL A 274 13.03 -6.18 -15.48
C VAL A 274 13.93 -5.38 -16.43
N TYR A 275 13.91 -4.06 -16.31
CA TYR A 275 14.53 -3.16 -17.28
C TYR A 275 15.03 -1.86 -16.63
N ASP A 276 16.00 -1.19 -17.24
CA ASP A 276 16.46 0.13 -16.78
C ASP A 276 15.39 1.20 -17.04
N ALA A 277 15.11 2.01 -16.02
CA ALA A 277 14.00 2.95 -16.01
C ALA A 277 14.17 4.14 -16.97
N TYR A 278 15.40 4.43 -17.42
CA TYR A 278 15.71 5.60 -18.25
C TYR A 278 15.88 5.23 -19.73
N SER A 279 16.55 4.11 -20.00
CA SER A 279 16.89 3.60 -21.34
C SER A 279 15.94 2.51 -21.85
N ASN A 280 15.06 1.97 -20.98
CA ASN A 280 14.15 0.86 -21.29
C ASN A 280 14.84 -0.46 -21.68
N ILE A 281 16.16 -0.58 -21.46
CA ILE A 281 16.97 -1.75 -21.79
C ILE A 281 16.73 -2.89 -20.77
N PRO A 282 16.51 -4.14 -21.20
CA PRO A 282 16.35 -5.29 -20.29
C PRO A 282 17.58 -5.54 -19.41
N LEU A 283 17.38 -5.96 -18.16
CA LEU A 283 18.45 -6.11 -17.16
C LEU A 283 18.70 -7.55 -16.72
N ASN A 284 19.96 -7.81 -16.38
CA ASN A 284 20.37 -8.98 -15.60
C ASN A 284 20.11 -8.71 -14.11
N ALA A 285 19.09 -9.34 -13.54
CA ALA A 285 18.63 -9.11 -12.18
C ALA A 285 18.46 -10.42 -11.39
N SER A 286 18.35 -10.32 -10.07
CA SER A 286 18.01 -11.43 -9.16
C SER A 286 16.65 -11.16 -8.54
N LEU A 287 15.85 -12.22 -8.37
CA LEU A 287 14.55 -12.17 -7.69
C LEU A 287 14.55 -13.12 -6.48
N LEU A 288 14.38 -12.53 -5.29
CA LEU A 288 14.12 -13.21 -4.04
C LEU A 288 12.61 -13.24 -3.77
N VAL A 289 12.04 -14.43 -3.59
CA VAL A 289 10.64 -14.62 -3.18
C VAL A 289 10.63 -15.11 -1.74
N SER A 290 9.95 -14.39 -0.84
CA SER A 290 9.83 -14.84 0.55
C SER A 290 9.14 -16.20 0.66
N ASP A 291 9.67 -17.02 1.55
CA ASP A 291 9.16 -18.36 1.92
C ASP A 291 9.26 -19.44 0.84
N VAL A 292 10.01 -19.20 -0.24
CA VAL A 292 10.33 -20.22 -1.27
C VAL A 292 11.77 -20.71 -1.09
N ARG A 293 11.97 -22.04 -0.98
CA ARG A 293 13.31 -22.64 -0.71
C ARG A 293 14.28 -22.59 -1.90
N GLN A 294 13.77 -22.47 -3.12
CA GLN A 294 14.57 -22.28 -4.32
C GLN A 294 14.12 -20.97 -4.97
N ASN A 295 14.95 -19.95 -4.86
CA ASN A 295 14.72 -18.72 -5.62
C ASN A 295 15.01 -18.99 -7.10
N PRO A 296 14.24 -18.37 -8.02
CA PRO A 296 14.56 -18.41 -9.44
C PRO A 296 15.97 -17.85 -9.69
N ALA A 297 16.69 -18.45 -10.64
CA ALA A 297 17.98 -17.98 -11.09
C ALA A 297 17.89 -16.59 -11.74
N ALA A 298 19.04 -16.01 -12.08
CA ALA A 298 19.15 -14.67 -12.66
C ALA A 298 18.17 -14.45 -13.83
N ILE A 299 17.38 -13.38 -13.71
CA ILE A 299 16.46 -12.87 -14.72
C ILE A 299 17.29 -12.19 -15.81
N GLN A 300 17.01 -12.49 -17.08
CA GLN A 300 17.61 -11.82 -18.24
C GLN A 300 16.54 -11.04 -18.99
N GLY A 301 16.18 -9.86 -18.46
CA GLY A 301 15.04 -9.10 -18.95
C GLY A 301 13.71 -9.70 -18.52
N ASP A 302 13.18 -10.62 -19.32
CA ASP A 302 11.90 -11.28 -19.05
C ASP A 302 12.04 -12.38 -17.99
N TYR A 303 10.99 -12.56 -17.18
CA TYR A 303 10.89 -13.61 -16.19
C TYR A 303 9.50 -14.21 -16.11
N GLN A 304 9.44 -15.50 -15.78
CA GLN A 304 8.23 -16.19 -15.33
C GLN A 304 8.65 -17.16 -14.22
N VAL A 305 8.01 -17.05 -13.05
CA VAL A 305 8.40 -17.77 -11.85
C VAL A 305 7.16 -18.39 -11.23
N ARG A 306 7.23 -19.69 -10.95
CA ARG A 306 6.17 -20.39 -10.24
C ARG A 306 6.34 -20.24 -8.74
N VAL A 307 5.27 -19.90 -8.05
CA VAL A 307 5.25 -19.69 -6.59
C VAL A 307 3.98 -20.28 -5.96
N PRO A 308 3.99 -20.66 -4.68
CA PRO A 308 2.77 -21.07 -3.98
C PRO A 308 1.76 -19.90 -3.91
N ALA A 309 0.48 -20.20 -4.08
CA ALA A 309 -0.60 -19.21 -4.02
C ALA A 309 -0.66 -18.48 -2.65
N GLY A 310 -1.29 -17.32 -2.62
CA GLY A 310 -1.39 -16.42 -1.47
C GLY A 310 -0.58 -15.14 -1.63
N ALA A 311 -0.41 -14.40 -0.52
CA ALA A 311 0.38 -13.17 -0.51
C ALA A 311 1.89 -13.48 -0.53
N ARG A 312 2.62 -12.91 -1.49
CA ARG A 312 4.08 -13.06 -1.62
C ARG A 312 4.77 -11.70 -1.54
N LYS A 313 5.93 -11.66 -0.89
CA LYS A 313 6.86 -10.54 -0.96
C LYS A 313 7.95 -10.91 -1.97
N LEU A 314 8.26 -9.96 -2.85
CA LEU A 314 9.25 -10.07 -3.91
C LEU A 314 10.32 -9.00 -3.68
N GLU A 315 11.58 -9.34 -3.89
CA GLU A 315 12.70 -8.40 -3.85
C GLU A 315 13.58 -8.59 -5.09
N PHE A 316 13.68 -7.55 -5.90
CA PHE A 316 14.46 -7.50 -7.13
C PHE A 316 15.74 -6.69 -6.90
N THR A 317 16.89 -7.25 -7.28
CA THR A 317 18.19 -6.59 -7.18
C THR A 317 18.99 -6.74 -8.47
N ALA A 318 19.78 -5.73 -8.83
CA ALA A 318 20.68 -5.76 -9.99
C ALA A 318 21.94 -4.94 -9.68
N GLN A 319 23.08 -5.32 -10.24
CA GLN A 319 24.37 -4.68 -9.92
C GLN A 319 24.38 -3.22 -10.39
N GLY A 320 24.55 -2.27 -9.47
CA GLY A 320 24.53 -0.84 -9.75
C GLY A 320 23.13 -0.19 -9.79
N TYR A 321 22.09 -0.92 -9.37
CA TYR A 321 20.70 -0.42 -9.33
C TYR A 321 20.13 -0.42 -7.91
N TYR A 322 19.20 0.49 -7.64
CA TYR A 322 18.41 0.43 -6.41
C TYR A 322 17.47 -0.79 -6.44
N GLY A 323 17.51 -1.59 -5.38
CA GLY A 323 16.62 -2.74 -5.21
C GLY A 323 15.15 -2.33 -5.06
N LYS A 324 14.23 -3.14 -5.57
CA LYS A 324 12.78 -2.91 -5.46
C LYS A 324 12.06 -4.04 -4.75
N ARG A 325 11.09 -3.70 -3.91
CA ARG A 325 10.27 -4.66 -3.16
C ARG A 325 8.80 -4.51 -3.52
N PHE A 326 8.11 -5.64 -3.70
CA PHE A 326 6.68 -5.69 -4.02
C PHE A 326 5.95 -6.68 -3.12
N LYS A 327 4.66 -6.45 -2.90
CA LYS A 327 3.74 -7.42 -2.29
C LYS A 327 2.66 -7.75 -3.31
N VAL A 328 2.61 -8.99 -3.77
CA VAL A 328 1.62 -9.49 -4.73
C VAL A 328 0.72 -10.54 -4.08
N HIS A 329 -0.46 -10.78 -4.65
CA HIS A 329 -1.34 -11.87 -4.24
C HIS A 329 -1.59 -12.79 -5.44
N VAL A 330 -1.05 -14.01 -5.36
CA VAL A 330 -1.12 -15.00 -6.43
C VAL A 330 -2.30 -15.92 -6.16
N ARG A 331 -3.26 -16.03 -7.08
CA ARG A 331 -4.34 -17.01 -6.97
C ARG A 331 -3.86 -18.37 -7.52
N PRO A 332 -4.43 -19.50 -7.06
CA PRO A 332 -4.18 -20.80 -7.68
C PRO A 332 -4.40 -20.75 -9.19
N ASP A 333 -3.52 -21.42 -9.93
CA ASP A 333 -3.64 -21.65 -11.38
C ASP A 333 -3.77 -20.35 -12.21
N SER A 334 -3.21 -19.23 -11.69
CA SER A 334 -3.27 -17.90 -12.31
C SER A 334 -1.88 -17.29 -12.52
N GLU A 335 -1.77 -16.31 -13.41
CA GLU A 335 -0.58 -15.49 -13.60
C GLU A 335 -0.78 -14.05 -13.10
N VAL A 336 0.21 -13.52 -12.39
CA VAL A 336 0.31 -12.10 -12.02
C VAL A 336 1.37 -11.43 -12.90
N ARG A 337 0.97 -10.45 -13.71
CA ARG A 337 1.88 -9.61 -14.49
C ARG A 337 2.48 -8.50 -13.62
N LEU A 338 3.81 -8.38 -13.60
CA LEU A 338 4.56 -7.35 -12.85
C LEU A 338 5.83 -6.94 -13.60
N ASP A 339 5.79 -5.77 -14.25
CA ASP A 339 6.96 -5.20 -14.90
C ASP A 339 7.72 -4.27 -13.93
N VAL A 340 9.05 -4.38 -13.91
CA VAL A 340 9.94 -3.80 -12.89
C VAL A 340 10.98 -2.86 -13.52
N PRO A 341 10.67 -1.56 -13.66
CA PRO A 341 11.70 -0.58 -13.99
C PRO A 341 12.66 -0.40 -12.81
N MET A 342 13.97 -0.57 -13.03
CA MET A 342 15.02 -0.35 -12.02
C MET A 342 15.80 0.92 -12.33
N VAL A 343 16.19 1.65 -11.30
CA VAL A 343 16.94 2.92 -11.44
C VAL A 343 18.41 2.66 -11.17
N ASN A 344 19.27 2.97 -12.14
CA ASN A 344 20.72 2.92 -11.98
C ASN A 344 21.18 4.03 -11.01
N VAL A 345 22.00 3.67 -10.03
CA VAL A 345 22.43 4.58 -8.95
C VAL A 345 23.25 5.74 -9.51
N ALA A 346 24.31 5.45 -10.27
CA ALA A 346 25.21 6.47 -10.79
C ALA A 346 24.52 7.40 -11.81
N MET A 347 23.64 6.86 -12.66
CA MET A 347 22.85 7.67 -13.58
C MET A 347 21.88 8.60 -12.84
N LYS A 348 21.25 8.11 -11.76
CA LYS A 348 20.36 8.95 -10.93
C LYS A 348 21.14 10.08 -10.26
N ASP A 349 22.28 9.77 -9.63
CA ASP A 349 23.10 10.78 -8.94
C ASP A 349 23.62 11.84 -9.94
N SER A 350 24.01 11.44 -11.15
CA SER A 350 24.41 12.35 -12.22
C SER A 350 23.24 13.20 -12.74
N LEU A 351 22.05 12.61 -12.89
CA LEU A 351 20.82 13.30 -13.29
C LEU A 351 20.41 14.36 -12.25
N ASP A 352 20.34 13.97 -10.97
CA ASP A 352 20.05 14.88 -9.85
C ASP A 352 21.07 16.03 -9.79
N SER A 353 22.36 15.75 -10.05
CA SER A 353 23.42 16.75 -10.08
C SER A 353 23.23 17.77 -11.21
N HIS A 354 23.00 17.31 -12.44
CA HIS A 354 22.73 18.20 -13.58
C HIS A 354 21.46 19.03 -13.35
N MET A 355 20.38 18.41 -12.85
CA MET A 355 19.13 19.12 -12.51
C MET A 355 19.35 20.21 -11.45
N SER A 356 20.06 19.89 -10.37
CA SER A 356 20.33 20.84 -9.28
C SER A 356 21.20 22.00 -9.73
N LEU A 357 22.23 21.72 -10.54
CA LEU A 357 23.10 22.74 -11.12
C LEU A 357 22.36 23.62 -12.13
N ALA A 358 21.55 23.04 -13.01
CA ALA A 358 20.72 23.76 -13.97
C ALA A 358 19.78 24.76 -13.27
N LEU A 359 19.05 24.31 -12.24
CA LEU A 359 18.16 25.16 -11.45
C LEU A 359 18.91 26.31 -10.73
N THR A 360 20.11 26.04 -10.20
CA THR A 360 20.98 27.06 -9.59
C THR A 360 21.46 28.09 -10.64
N LEU A 361 21.75 27.64 -11.87
CA LEU A 361 22.14 28.50 -12.98
C LEU A 361 20.96 29.37 -13.47
N VAL A 362 19.72 28.85 -13.45
CA VAL A 362 18.51 29.68 -13.69
C VAL A 362 18.39 30.77 -12.64
N GLN A 363 18.50 30.43 -11.35
CA GLN A 363 18.38 31.40 -10.24
C GLN A 363 19.46 32.49 -10.27
N SER A 364 20.67 32.16 -10.72
CA SER A 364 21.78 33.11 -10.88
C SER A 364 21.78 33.86 -12.23
N GLY A 365 20.75 33.67 -13.07
CA GLY A 365 20.62 34.34 -14.37
C GLY A 365 21.51 33.79 -15.49
N ASN A 366 22.29 32.73 -15.22
CA ASN A 366 23.21 32.08 -16.16
C ASN A 366 22.48 31.14 -17.13
N ILE A 367 21.48 31.66 -17.83
CA ILE A 367 20.48 30.89 -18.59
C ILE A 367 21.07 29.96 -19.65
N ARG A 368 22.15 30.35 -20.34
CA ARG A 368 22.81 29.50 -21.35
C ARG A 368 23.41 28.23 -20.72
N LEU A 369 24.12 28.41 -19.59
CA LEU A 369 24.69 27.28 -18.85
C LEU A 369 23.59 26.42 -18.22
N ALA A 370 22.51 27.02 -17.73
CA ALA A 370 21.36 26.27 -17.22
C ALA A 370 20.74 25.36 -18.28
N ARG A 371 20.57 25.89 -19.50
CA ARG A 371 20.07 25.15 -20.66
C ARG A 371 20.99 23.99 -21.04
N ASP A 372 22.30 24.22 -21.07
CA ASP A 372 23.30 23.17 -21.34
C ASP A 372 23.28 22.05 -20.27
N GLU A 373 23.06 22.37 -18.99
CA GLU A 373 22.92 21.36 -17.92
C GLU A 373 21.60 20.58 -18.02
N PHE A 374 20.48 21.22 -18.38
CA PHE A 374 19.24 20.49 -18.69
C PHE A 374 19.40 19.57 -19.91
N ALA A 375 20.21 19.94 -20.90
CA ALA A 375 20.52 19.07 -22.05
C ALA A 375 21.26 17.79 -21.61
N LYS A 376 22.20 17.91 -20.64
CA LYS A 376 22.89 16.76 -20.05
C LYS A 376 21.95 15.87 -19.22
N ALA A 377 21.04 16.47 -18.45
CA ALA A 377 20.00 15.72 -17.75
C ALA A 377 19.11 14.92 -18.73
N LEU A 378 18.71 15.53 -19.86
CA LEU A 378 17.94 14.87 -20.91
C LEU A 378 18.73 13.79 -21.67
N ALA A 379 20.06 13.89 -21.76
CA ALA A 379 20.89 12.83 -22.32
C ALA A 379 20.89 11.55 -21.44
N ILE A 380 20.64 11.68 -20.13
CA ILE A 380 20.48 10.56 -19.20
C ILE A 380 19.03 10.03 -19.23
N TYR A 381 18.04 10.93 -19.15
CA TYR A 381 16.62 10.58 -19.19
C TYR A 381 15.85 11.48 -20.18
N PRO A 382 15.70 11.07 -21.45
CA PRO A 382 15.11 11.90 -22.51
C PRO A 382 13.66 12.34 -22.28
N ASP A 383 12.91 11.57 -21.49
CA ASP A 383 11.52 11.86 -21.13
C ASP A 383 11.36 12.51 -19.75
N HIS A 384 12.44 13.04 -19.16
CA HIS A 384 12.35 13.79 -17.91
C HIS A 384 11.48 15.05 -18.08
N PRO A 385 10.28 15.13 -17.47
CA PRO A 385 9.29 16.16 -17.82
C PRO A 385 9.76 17.58 -17.48
N GLU A 386 10.37 17.75 -16.30
CA GLU A 386 10.86 19.05 -15.84
C GLU A 386 12.08 19.54 -16.64
N ALA A 387 13.11 18.71 -16.82
CA ALA A 387 14.27 19.03 -17.66
C ALA A 387 13.85 19.43 -19.09
N LYS A 388 12.90 18.68 -19.67
CA LYS A 388 12.36 18.94 -21.01
C LYS A 388 11.63 20.28 -21.09
N ARG A 389 10.78 20.58 -20.10
CA ARG A 389 10.07 21.86 -20.05
C ARG A 389 11.04 23.03 -19.89
N ASN A 390 11.95 22.97 -18.92
CA ASN A 390 12.90 24.04 -18.65
C ASN A 390 13.91 24.23 -19.79
N HIS A 391 14.33 23.17 -20.48
CA HIS A 391 15.19 23.30 -21.65
C HIS A 391 14.50 24.08 -22.78
N ILE A 392 13.25 23.75 -23.09
CA ILE A 392 12.45 24.44 -24.12
C ILE A 392 12.21 25.91 -23.72
N GLU A 393 11.79 26.17 -22.49
CA GLU A 393 11.55 27.52 -21.97
C GLU A 393 12.81 28.40 -22.03
N LEU A 394 13.98 27.81 -21.73
CA LEU A 394 15.27 28.52 -21.84
C LEU A 394 15.73 28.67 -23.30
N ASP A 395 15.49 27.71 -24.19
CA ASP A 395 15.77 27.87 -25.64
C ASP A 395 15.00 29.07 -26.20
N GLU A 396 13.70 29.17 -25.92
CA GLU A 396 12.84 30.27 -26.36
C GLU A 396 13.33 31.62 -25.79
N LYS A 397 13.62 31.67 -24.49
CA LYS A 397 14.11 32.88 -23.81
C LYS A 397 15.50 33.33 -24.30
N ILE A 398 16.40 32.39 -24.58
CA ILE A 398 17.73 32.68 -25.14
C ILE A 398 17.58 33.24 -26.57
N ALA A 399 16.70 32.66 -27.39
CA ALA A 399 16.43 33.15 -28.74
C ALA A 399 15.82 34.57 -28.73
N GLU A 400 14.90 34.86 -27.82
CA GLU A 400 14.31 36.20 -27.64
C GLU A 400 15.38 37.23 -27.24
N LEU A 401 16.23 36.89 -26.26
CA LEU A 401 17.31 37.78 -25.82
C LEU A 401 18.33 38.03 -26.94
N ILE A 402 18.75 37.00 -27.66
CA ILE A 402 19.63 37.13 -28.84
C ILE A 402 19.01 38.08 -29.86
N ALA A 403 17.72 37.94 -30.20
CA ALA A 403 17.03 38.82 -31.14
C ALA A 403 16.98 40.28 -30.64
N ASN A 404 16.75 40.49 -29.34
CA ASN A 404 16.72 41.81 -28.72
C ASN A 404 18.09 42.50 -28.69
N HIS A 405 19.14 41.80 -28.24
CA HIS A 405 20.52 42.30 -28.25
C HIS A 405 20.99 42.60 -29.68
N ARG A 406 20.77 41.67 -30.63
CA ARG A 406 21.07 41.86 -32.06
C ARG A 406 20.41 43.13 -32.64
N ARG A 407 19.13 43.36 -32.35
CA ARG A 407 18.41 44.56 -32.79
C ARG A 407 19.05 45.84 -32.26
N ARG A 408 19.34 45.92 -30.95
CA ARG A 408 20.01 47.09 -30.35
C ARG A 408 21.41 47.31 -30.92
N ALA A 409 22.17 46.23 -31.14
CA ALA A 409 23.50 46.30 -31.73
C ALA A 409 23.49 46.90 -33.16
N ILE A 410 22.50 46.51 -33.97
CA ILE A 410 22.29 47.06 -35.33
C ILE A 410 21.87 48.54 -35.25
N ASP A 411 20.93 48.89 -34.39
CA ASP A 411 20.48 50.29 -34.21
C ASP A 411 21.64 51.21 -33.77
N TYR A 412 22.45 50.78 -32.79
CA TYR A 412 23.65 51.50 -32.36
C TYR A 412 24.68 51.63 -33.48
N SER A 413 24.94 50.55 -34.24
CA SER A 413 25.85 50.60 -35.39
C SER A 413 25.38 51.62 -36.45
N ASN A 414 24.07 51.73 -36.69
CA ASN A 414 23.50 52.65 -37.66
C ASN A 414 23.55 54.13 -37.21
N GLU A 415 23.45 54.39 -35.91
CA GLU A 415 23.54 55.76 -35.34
C GLU A 415 25.00 56.19 -35.04
N GLY A 416 25.98 55.31 -35.31
CA GLY A 416 27.42 55.59 -35.18
C GLY A 416 28.04 55.24 -33.82
N TRP A 417 27.30 54.52 -32.99
CA TRP A 417 27.63 54.23 -31.59
C TRP A 417 28.39 52.91 -31.46
N ILE A 418 29.65 52.95 -31.89
CA ILE A 418 30.45 51.76 -32.13
C ILE A 418 30.70 50.96 -30.84
N GLU A 419 30.94 51.62 -29.70
CA GLU A 419 31.22 50.94 -28.43
C GLU A 419 29.98 50.20 -27.89
N GLN A 420 28.81 50.85 -27.87
CA GLN A 420 27.54 50.24 -27.46
C GLN A 420 27.12 49.10 -28.41
N ALA A 421 27.36 49.27 -29.71
CA ALA A 421 27.11 48.21 -30.70
C ALA A 421 27.98 46.97 -30.42
N ILE A 422 29.27 47.15 -30.11
CA ILE A 422 30.17 46.05 -29.73
C ILE A 422 29.70 45.37 -28.43
N GLN A 423 29.24 46.14 -27.44
CA GLN A 423 28.72 45.58 -26.18
C GLN A 423 27.50 44.68 -26.40
N GLU A 424 26.50 45.14 -27.16
CA GLU A 424 25.30 44.35 -27.44
C GLU A 424 25.60 43.08 -28.25
N TRP A 425 26.51 43.14 -29.24
CA TRP A 425 26.99 41.93 -29.92
C TRP A 425 27.79 41.02 -28.99
N GLY A 426 28.48 41.56 -27.99
CA GLY A 426 29.13 40.80 -26.92
C GLY A 426 28.13 40.00 -26.07
N GLU A 427 26.95 40.56 -25.78
CA GLU A 427 25.87 39.82 -25.11
C GLU A 427 25.29 38.72 -26.01
N VAL A 428 25.14 38.97 -27.33
CA VAL A 428 24.79 37.89 -28.29
C VAL A 428 25.82 36.75 -28.21
N LEU A 429 27.12 37.06 -28.22
CA LEU A 429 28.19 36.05 -28.13
C LEU A 429 28.28 35.32 -26.77
N LYS A 430 27.78 35.91 -25.68
CA LYS A 430 27.65 35.18 -24.39
C LYS A 430 26.52 34.15 -24.42
N LEU A 431 25.47 34.41 -25.20
CA LEU A 431 24.28 33.55 -25.36
C LEU A 431 24.45 32.51 -26.47
N ASP A 432 25.08 32.90 -27.58
CA ASP A 432 25.52 32.03 -28.68
C ASP A 432 26.99 32.33 -29.04
N PRO A 433 27.96 31.65 -28.39
CA PRO A 433 29.38 31.77 -28.72
C PRO A 433 29.76 31.31 -30.13
N SER A 434 28.85 30.64 -30.85
CA SER A 434 29.05 30.18 -32.23
C SER A 434 28.48 31.13 -33.29
N SER A 435 27.93 32.28 -32.88
CA SER A 435 27.32 33.26 -33.77
C SER A 435 28.36 33.89 -34.70
N GLY A 436 28.45 33.36 -35.92
CA GLY A 436 29.32 33.91 -36.97
C GLY A 436 28.96 35.35 -37.35
N GLU A 437 27.67 35.71 -37.28
CA GLU A 437 27.20 37.09 -37.51
C GLU A 437 27.73 38.04 -36.43
N ALA A 438 27.52 37.73 -35.15
CA ALA A 438 27.96 38.60 -34.06
C ALA A 438 29.49 38.71 -34.01
N THR A 439 30.20 37.62 -34.30
CA THR A 439 31.67 37.62 -34.43
C THR A 439 32.13 38.58 -35.52
N TYR A 440 31.58 38.46 -36.73
CA TYR A 440 31.90 39.33 -37.86
C TYR A 440 31.56 40.80 -37.58
N ALA A 441 30.41 41.07 -36.97
CA ALA A 441 29.97 42.42 -36.64
C ALA A 441 30.88 43.09 -35.59
N VAL A 442 31.32 42.34 -34.56
CA VAL A 442 32.30 42.84 -33.57
C VAL A 442 33.63 43.17 -34.24
N ASP A 443 34.16 42.30 -35.10
CA ASP A 443 35.44 42.54 -35.79
C ASP A 443 35.40 43.81 -36.66
N GLU A 444 34.33 44.00 -37.45
CA GLU A 444 34.15 45.19 -38.29
C GLU A 444 33.99 46.47 -37.47
N LEU A 445 33.21 46.42 -36.37
CA LEU A 445 33.05 47.56 -35.47
C LEU A 445 34.35 47.91 -34.74
N GLN A 446 35.13 46.92 -34.31
CA GLN A 446 36.43 47.14 -33.67
C GLN A 446 37.46 47.78 -34.63
N LYS A 447 37.43 47.45 -35.93
CA LYS A 447 38.25 48.13 -36.95
C LYS A 447 37.88 49.61 -37.03
N LYS A 448 36.58 49.91 -37.20
CA LYS A 448 36.06 51.29 -37.25
C LYS A 448 36.38 52.09 -35.99
N LEU A 449 36.32 51.47 -34.81
CA LEU A 449 36.69 52.12 -33.54
C LEU A 449 38.17 52.55 -33.53
N LYS A 450 39.08 51.65 -33.95
CA LYS A 450 40.52 51.94 -34.04
C LYS A 450 40.83 53.03 -35.07
N GLU A 451 40.12 53.05 -36.19
CA GLU A 451 40.24 54.11 -37.21
C GLU A 451 39.77 55.47 -36.69
N ALA A 452 38.62 55.52 -36.00
CA ALA A 452 38.09 56.73 -35.38
C ALA A 452 39.01 57.28 -34.28
N GLN A 453 39.53 56.41 -33.40
CA GLN A 453 40.50 56.78 -32.37
C GLN A 453 41.81 57.31 -32.98
N LYS A 454 42.29 56.71 -34.07
CA LYS A 454 43.48 57.18 -34.81
C LYS A 454 43.26 58.55 -35.45
N ALA A 455 42.05 58.83 -35.96
CA ALA A 455 41.69 60.13 -36.52
C ALA A 455 41.56 61.23 -35.44
N GLN A 456 41.08 60.90 -34.24
CA GLN A 456 41.12 61.82 -33.10
C GLN A 456 42.54 62.10 -32.61
N ALA A 457 43.42 61.10 -32.60
CA ALA A 457 44.81 61.26 -32.19
C ALA A 457 45.64 62.15 -33.14
N THR A 458 45.31 62.19 -34.44
CA THR A 458 45.95 63.13 -35.39
C THR A 458 45.35 64.53 -35.37
N ALA A 459 44.16 64.72 -34.80
CA ALA A 459 43.54 66.04 -34.65
C ALA A 459 44.13 66.85 -33.48
N THR A 460 44.65 66.20 -32.45
CA THR A 460 45.18 66.84 -31.22
C THR A 460 46.65 67.26 -31.27
N THR A 461 47.36 67.02 -32.38
CA THR A 461 48.80 67.31 -32.53
C THR A 461 49.10 68.55 -33.39
N LYS A 462 48.30 69.62 -33.28
CA LYS A 462 48.55 70.92 -33.95
C LYS A 462 48.84 72.02 -32.92
N PRO A 463 49.96 72.77 -32.99
CA PRO A 463 50.32 73.75 -31.95
C PRO A 463 49.36 74.95 -31.90
N ALA A 464 49.01 75.38 -30.69
CA ALA A 464 48.26 76.61 -30.46
C ALA A 464 49.16 77.86 -30.60
N PRO A 465 48.71 78.93 -31.28
CA PRO A 465 49.37 80.23 -31.23
C PRO A 465 49.24 80.89 -29.86
N THR A 466 50.28 81.61 -29.45
CA THR A 466 50.38 82.37 -28.21
C THR A 466 49.57 83.67 -28.23
N GLU A 467 48.90 84.01 -27.12
CA GLU A 467 48.86 85.40 -26.63
C GLU A 467 48.53 85.48 -25.12
N LYS A 468 48.84 86.62 -24.50
CA LYS A 468 48.83 86.87 -23.03
C LYS A 468 48.19 88.24 -22.72
N PRO A 469 47.96 88.63 -21.46
CA PRO A 469 46.62 88.83 -20.89
C PRO A 469 46.13 90.31 -20.86
N SER A 470 44.80 90.53 -20.80
CA SER A 470 44.23 91.81 -20.32
C SER A 470 42.80 91.73 -19.73
N SER A 471 42.48 92.76 -18.95
CA SER A 471 41.33 93.13 -18.09
C SER A 471 39.86 92.74 -18.39
N LYS A 472 39.13 92.51 -17.28
CA LYS A 472 37.65 92.55 -17.04
C LYS A 472 36.98 93.93 -17.33
N PRO A 473 35.63 94.11 -17.28
CA PRO A 473 34.50 93.19 -17.58
C PRO A 473 33.21 93.81 -18.24
N LYS A 474 32.37 92.94 -18.88
CA LYS A 474 30.90 93.07 -19.14
C LYS A 474 30.41 94.16 -20.15
N PRO A 475 29.18 94.06 -20.73
CA PRO A 475 28.05 93.19 -20.37
C PRO A 475 27.46 92.23 -21.46
N ALA A 476 26.96 91.10 -20.95
CA ALA A 476 25.84 90.25 -21.42
C ALA A 476 25.54 90.05 -22.93
N GLU A 477 25.78 88.82 -23.41
CA GLU A 477 24.90 88.11 -24.35
C GLU A 477 24.89 86.59 -24.02
N SER A 478 23.86 85.87 -24.49
CA SER A 478 23.52 84.51 -24.02
C SER A 478 24.53 83.42 -24.41
N PRO A 479 24.79 82.41 -23.56
CA PRO A 479 25.64 81.29 -23.93
C PRO A 479 24.91 80.39 -24.94
N LYS A 480 25.34 80.42 -26.21
CA LYS A 480 25.10 79.29 -27.11
C LYS A 480 26.03 78.16 -26.69
N LEU A 481 25.46 77.01 -26.36
CA LEU A 481 26.22 75.77 -26.18
C LEU A 481 27.06 75.51 -27.43
N SER A 482 28.30 75.05 -27.25
CA SER A 482 29.15 74.68 -28.38
C SER A 482 28.59 73.46 -29.12
N ALA A 483 29.01 73.25 -30.37
CA ALA A 483 28.62 72.06 -31.13
C ALA A 483 29.05 70.76 -30.41
N GLU A 484 30.21 70.78 -29.75
CA GLU A 484 30.76 69.67 -28.96
C GLU A 484 29.92 69.42 -27.69
N GLU A 485 29.47 70.47 -27.00
CA GLU A 485 28.58 70.36 -25.84
C GLU A 485 27.20 69.81 -26.24
N ILE A 486 26.67 70.24 -27.39
CA ILE A 486 25.41 69.74 -27.96
C ILE A 486 25.52 68.25 -28.31
N GLU A 487 26.64 67.83 -28.92
CA GLU A 487 26.87 66.43 -29.27
C GLU A 487 27.08 65.55 -28.02
N ALA A 488 27.82 66.03 -27.02
CA ALA A 488 27.96 65.36 -25.72
C ALA A 488 26.62 65.22 -24.99
N MET A 489 25.79 66.27 -24.98
CA MET A 489 24.44 66.22 -24.44
C MET A 489 23.55 65.26 -25.22
N TYR A 490 23.64 65.23 -26.56
CA TYR A 490 22.87 64.31 -27.40
C TYR A 490 23.22 62.86 -27.08
N ASN A 491 24.51 62.52 -27.05
CA ASN A 491 24.96 61.17 -26.70
C ASN A 491 24.47 60.75 -25.30
N LYS A 492 24.53 61.66 -24.32
CA LYS A 492 23.96 61.42 -22.98
C LYS A 492 22.44 61.22 -22.99
N ALA A 493 21.70 62.03 -23.74
CA ALA A 493 20.24 61.94 -23.80
C ALA A 493 19.78 60.62 -24.41
N ILE A 494 20.45 60.16 -25.46
CA ILE A 494 20.11 58.91 -26.12
C ILE A 494 20.59 57.69 -25.30
N MET A 495 21.67 57.82 -24.50
CA MET A 495 22.03 56.80 -23.49
C MET A 495 20.90 56.60 -22.47
N HIS A 496 20.33 57.70 -21.95
CA HIS A 496 19.14 57.61 -21.09
C HIS A 496 17.93 57.01 -21.83
N TYR A 497 17.73 57.30 -23.11
CA TYR A 497 16.63 56.74 -23.91
C TYR A 497 16.72 55.21 -24.03
N TYR A 498 17.91 54.67 -24.32
CA TYR A 498 18.10 53.21 -24.45
C TYR A 498 18.21 52.47 -23.11
N ASN A 499 18.57 53.17 -22.03
CA ASN A 499 18.48 52.66 -20.65
C ASN A 499 17.07 52.78 -20.05
N GLU A 500 16.05 53.01 -20.88
CA GLU A 500 14.62 53.18 -20.51
C GLU A 500 14.35 54.34 -19.53
N GLN A 501 15.33 55.23 -19.33
CA GLN A 501 15.25 56.42 -18.50
C GLN A 501 14.61 57.58 -19.30
N TYR A 502 13.41 57.34 -19.83
CA TYR A 502 12.78 58.20 -20.83
C TYR A 502 12.56 59.64 -20.35
N GLU A 503 12.25 59.88 -19.08
CA GLU A 503 12.11 61.25 -18.54
C GLU A 503 13.43 62.04 -18.59
N GLN A 504 14.55 61.38 -18.26
CA GLN A 504 15.89 61.96 -18.26
C GLN A 504 16.37 62.21 -19.70
N ALA A 505 16.04 61.29 -20.61
CA ALA A 505 16.24 61.46 -22.05
C ALA A 505 15.45 62.68 -22.57
N LEU A 506 14.17 62.79 -22.19
CA LEU A 506 13.26 63.85 -22.61
C LEU A 506 13.77 65.24 -22.20
N ASP A 507 14.18 65.42 -20.95
CA ASP A 507 14.71 66.69 -20.43
C ASP A 507 15.97 67.14 -21.22
N ILE A 508 16.92 66.23 -21.43
CA ILE A 508 18.17 66.57 -22.14
C ILE A 508 17.89 66.84 -23.63
N LEU A 509 17.00 66.08 -24.28
CA LEU A 509 16.56 66.34 -25.66
C LEU A 509 15.88 67.70 -25.83
N GLN A 510 15.05 68.11 -24.86
CA GLN A 510 14.45 69.44 -24.87
C GLN A 510 15.49 70.55 -24.66
N LYS A 511 16.51 70.33 -23.84
CA LYS A 511 17.62 71.29 -23.63
C LYS A 511 18.45 71.46 -24.90
N ILE A 512 18.77 70.37 -25.62
CA ILE A 512 19.45 70.41 -26.91
C ILE A 512 18.64 71.24 -27.92
N LEU A 513 17.35 70.93 -28.10
CA LEU A 513 16.51 71.61 -29.08
C LEU A 513 16.17 73.07 -28.74
N LYS A 514 16.40 73.50 -27.50
CA LYS A 514 16.37 74.93 -27.12
C LYS A 514 17.64 75.67 -27.55
N ALA A 515 18.79 74.99 -27.60
CA ALA A 515 20.07 75.58 -28.00
C ALA A 515 20.32 75.48 -29.52
N ASP A 516 19.93 74.34 -30.13
CA ASP A 516 19.92 74.09 -31.57
C ASP A 516 18.55 73.55 -32.01
N PRO A 517 17.60 74.43 -32.37
CA PRO A 517 16.29 74.04 -32.90
C PRO A 517 16.36 73.31 -34.26
N GLY A 518 17.51 73.38 -34.96
CA GLY A 518 17.76 72.71 -36.23
C GLY A 518 18.18 71.25 -36.09
N ASN A 519 18.43 70.77 -34.87
CA ASN A 519 18.98 69.44 -34.61
C ASN A 519 18.02 68.31 -34.99
N THR A 520 18.11 67.84 -36.23
CA THR A 520 17.22 66.78 -36.78
C THR A 520 17.33 65.48 -36.00
N LYS A 521 18.53 65.14 -35.51
CA LYS A 521 18.80 63.96 -34.66
C LYS A 521 18.06 64.04 -33.32
N ALA A 522 18.25 65.13 -32.57
CA ALA A 522 17.57 65.33 -31.29
C ALA A 522 16.04 65.40 -31.45
N LYS A 523 15.54 66.00 -32.55
CA LYS A 523 14.10 66.04 -32.85
C LYS A 523 13.50 64.65 -33.07
N LYS A 524 14.15 63.82 -33.88
CA LYS A 524 13.76 62.41 -34.14
C LYS A 524 13.63 61.61 -32.83
N TYR A 525 14.58 61.76 -31.90
CA TYR A 525 14.52 61.05 -30.62
C TYR A 525 13.57 61.68 -29.61
N LEU A 526 13.36 63.01 -29.62
CA LEU A 526 12.34 63.65 -28.79
C LEU A 526 10.94 63.09 -29.12
N ASP A 527 10.63 62.96 -30.42
CA ASP A 527 9.35 62.43 -30.89
C ASP A 527 9.17 60.94 -30.52
N ARG A 528 10.25 60.14 -30.54
CA ARG A 528 10.25 58.76 -30.04
C ARG A 528 9.98 58.69 -28.53
N THR A 529 10.74 59.46 -27.74
CA THR A 529 10.64 59.50 -26.27
C THR A 529 9.23 59.93 -25.81
N LYS A 530 8.65 60.94 -26.48
CA LYS A 530 7.29 61.41 -26.18
C LYS A 530 6.20 60.41 -26.50
N ARG A 531 6.38 59.55 -27.51
CA ARG A 531 5.41 58.47 -27.81
C ARG A 531 5.39 57.42 -26.71
N ILE A 532 6.57 57.06 -26.18
CA ILE A 532 6.70 56.06 -25.09
C ILE A 532 6.17 56.61 -23.76
N LEU A 533 6.40 57.89 -23.46
CA LEU A 533 5.87 58.54 -22.24
C LEU A 533 4.39 58.95 -22.35
N GLY A 534 3.77 58.79 -23.52
CA GLY A 534 2.36 59.15 -23.80
C GLY A 534 1.45 57.95 -24.05
N SER A 535 1.97 56.74 -23.82
CA SER A 535 1.30 55.43 -23.97
C SER A 535 1.32 54.68 -22.64
#